data_AF-A0A497FU10-F1
#
_entry.id   AF-A0A497FU10-F1
#
_cell.length_a   1.000
_cell.length_b   1.000
_cell.length_c   1.000
_cell.angle_alpha   90.00
_cell.angle_beta   90.00
_cell.angle_gamma   90.00
#
_symmetry.space_group_name_H-M   'P 1'
#
loop_
_entity.id
_entity.type
_entity.pdbx_description
1 polymer ?
#
loop_
_entity_poly.entity_id
_entity_poly.type
_entity_poly.pdbx_seq_one_letter_code
_entity_poly.pdbx_strand_id
1 'polypeptide(L)'
;MIVVKTIAVTIGILTTLGVFKWYTGRRVEAIRWFERSAYVLVALTVLYVIFGIALFFINPFYAVSYLAGEEGLWVNPLSVDFWASFPSYANILWKVHELSREWITFAAKLFVLWSNIPRVSSIGYGLRDVTGWSRGQLGVITSLFLNLYAFISEVYVFRESILVFGVILFVADRLRGMGAVLIAFYIFLALVVPLITAYAEAMYAKSPKIVWSGWSPEQWVRISDKLADTAYVFTRALMRTVILLGLGSALCAAFARALGGVGVYVRL
;
A
#
# COMPACT_ATOMS: atom_id res chain seq x y z
N MET A 1 -4.29 12.27 15.26
CA MET A 1 -3.95 13.05 16.51
C MET A 1 -2.61 12.67 17.18
N ILE A 2 -2.12 11.42 17.07
CA ILE A 2 -0.88 10.96 17.74
C ILE A 2 0.39 11.44 17.01
N VAL A 3 0.40 11.47 15.68
CA VAL A 3 1.53 12.01 14.86
C VAL A 3 1.90 13.44 15.23
N VAL A 4 0.89 14.32 15.36
CA VAL A 4 1.07 15.71 15.81
C VAL A 4 1.63 15.74 17.24
N LYS A 5 1.17 14.85 18.12
CA LYS A 5 1.71 14.72 19.49
C LYS A 5 3.17 14.25 19.47
N THR A 6 3.55 13.29 18.65
CA THR A 6 4.93 12.77 18.58
C THR A 6 5.90 13.79 18.01
N ILE A 7 5.50 14.49 16.94
CA ILE A 7 6.26 15.61 16.36
C ILE A 7 6.37 16.74 17.39
N ALA A 8 5.26 17.12 18.04
CA ALA A 8 5.25 18.15 19.08
C ALA A 8 6.07 17.77 20.32
N VAL A 9 6.08 16.50 20.73
CA VAL A 9 6.90 15.99 21.83
C VAL A 9 8.37 16.01 21.46
N THR A 10 8.73 15.63 20.24
CA THR A 10 10.14 15.62 19.82
C THR A 10 10.68 17.04 19.65
N ILE A 11 9.90 17.93 19.03
CA ILE A 11 10.21 19.37 18.98
C ILE A 11 10.29 19.91 20.40
N GLY A 12 9.31 19.58 21.26
CA GLY A 12 9.25 19.97 22.66
C GLY A 12 10.49 19.57 23.45
N ILE A 13 10.96 18.33 23.31
CA ILE A 13 12.19 17.85 23.96
C ILE A 13 13.40 18.64 23.46
N LEU A 14 13.49 18.90 22.15
CA LEU A 14 14.61 19.66 21.58
C LEU A 14 14.60 21.13 22.02
N THR A 15 13.44 21.78 22.07
CA THR A 15 13.30 23.12 22.62
C THR A 15 13.56 23.14 24.12
N THR A 16 13.08 22.17 24.90
CA THR A 16 13.37 22.08 26.34
C THR A 16 14.87 21.88 26.60
N LEU A 17 15.56 21.05 25.83
CA LEU A 17 17.01 20.89 25.90
C LEU A 17 17.75 22.18 25.51
N GLY A 18 17.27 22.89 24.49
CA GLY A 18 17.77 24.22 24.11
C GLY A 18 17.62 25.23 25.24
N VAL A 19 16.44 25.29 25.86
CA VAL A 19 16.14 26.16 27.01
C VAL A 19 17.01 25.80 28.21
N PHE A 20 17.16 24.51 28.54
CA PHE A 20 18.02 24.07 29.63
C PHE A 20 19.49 24.48 29.40
N LYS A 21 20.01 24.27 28.19
CA LYS A 21 21.36 24.69 27.82
C LYS A 21 21.55 26.20 27.86
N TRP A 22 20.50 26.96 27.51
CA TRP A 22 20.48 28.42 27.63
C TRP A 22 20.61 28.88 29.08
N TYR A 23 19.84 28.27 29.99
CA TYR A 23 19.91 28.57 31.43
C TYR A 23 21.25 28.16 32.06
N THR A 24 21.89 27.08 31.60
CA THR A 24 23.23 26.68 32.06
C THR A 24 24.39 27.55 31.52
N GLY A 25 24.09 28.63 30.79
CA GLY A 25 25.10 29.55 30.24
C GLY A 25 25.78 29.07 28.96
N ARG A 26 25.45 27.87 28.46
CA ARG A 26 26.02 27.28 27.23
C ARG A 26 25.26 27.77 25.99
N ARG A 27 25.34 29.08 25.73
CA ARG A 27 24.52 29.77 24.71
C ARG A 27 24.73 29.25 23.30
N VAL A 28 25.96 28.90 22.92
CA VAL A 28 26.30 28.36 21.59
C VAL A 28 25.68 26.97 21.38
N GLU A 29 25.69 26.12 22.40
CA GLU A 29 25.04 24.80 22.34
C GLU A 29 23.52 24.94 22.26
N ALA A 30 22.94 25.86 23.04
CA ALA A 30 21.49 26.13 23.04
C ALA A 30 20.97 26.55 21.67
N ILE A 31 21.67 27.47 20.99
CA ILE A 31 21.33 27.93 19.64
C ILE A 31 21.32 26.75 18.66
N ARG A 32 22.32 25.86 18.72
CA ARG A 32 22.35 24.66 17.86
C ARG A 32 21.15 23.73 18.08
N TRP A 33 20.66 23.59 19.31
CA TRP A 33 19.48 22.77 19.59
C TRP A 33 18.19 23.42 19.08
N PHE A 34 18.07 24.74 19.17
CA PHE A 34 16.96 25.48 18.56
C PHE A 34 16.97 25.38 17.03
N GLU A 35 18.13 25.57 16.39
CA GLU A 35 18.29 25.41 14.94
C GLU A 35 17.91 24.00 14.47
N ARG A 36 18.32 22.96 15.20
CA ARG A 36 17.91 21.57 14.91
C ARG A 36 16.40 21.38 15.01
N SER A 37 15.76 21.95 16.03
CA SER A 37 14.30 21.86 16.18
C SER A 37 13.58 22.53 15.00
N ALA A 38 14.04 23.70 14.56
CA ALA A 38 13.49 24.42 13.41
C ALA A 38 13.73 23.64 12.11
N TYR A 39 14.92 23.07 11.93
CA TYR A 39 15.26 22.27 10.76
C TYR A 39 14.37 21.03 10.62
N VAL A 40 14.11 20.31 11.71
CA VAL A 40 13.17 19.17 11.73
C VAL A 40 11.77 19.59 11.32
N LEU A 41 11.29 20.74 11.84
CA LEU A 41 9.97 21.28 11.55
C LEU A 41 9.82 21.65 10.06
N VAL A 42 10.81 22.36 9.52
CA VAL A 42 10.86 22.73 8.10
C VAL A 42 10.98 21.49 7.22
N ALA A 43 11.86 20.54 7.55
CA ALA A 43 12.05 19.32 6.78
C ALA A 43 10.78 18.48 6.72
N LEU A 44 10.07 18.29 7.84
CA LEU A 44 8.78 17.58 7.89
C LEU A 44 7.70 18.31 7.08
N THR A 45 7.63 19.63 7.19
CA THR A 45 6.64 20.44 6.44
C THR A 45 6.89 20.34 4.94
N VAL A 46 8.15 20.50 4.50
CA VAL A 46 8.56 20.35 3.11
C VAL A 46 8.27 18.94 2.60
N LEU A 47 8.55 17.90 3.39
CA LEU A 47 8.20 16.52 3.05
C LEU A 47 6.70 16.35 2.81
N TYR A 48 5.85 16.85 3.71
CA TYR A 48 4.40 16.81 3.55
C TYR A 48 3.92 17.54 2.31
N VAL A 49 4.48 18.72 2.02
CA VAL A 49 4.13 19.53 0.85
C VAL A 49 4.56 18.84 -0.44
N ILE A 50 5.81 18.37 -0.56
CA ILE A 50 6.28 17.76 -1.80
C ILE A 50 5.59 16.41 -2.04
N PHE A 51 5.36 15.59 -1.00
CA PHE A 51 4.55 14.37 -1.18
C PHE A 51 3.10 14.69 -1.53
N GLY A 52 2.50 15.75 -0.95
CA GLY A 52 1.18 16.23 -1.33
C GLY A 52 1.11 16.69 -2.80
N ILE A 53 2.15 17.38 -3.27
CA ILE A 53 2.31 17.77 -4.68
C ILE A 53 2.53 16.55 -5.57
N ALA A 54 3.42 15.63 -5.19
CA ALA A 54 3.68 14.40 -5.93
C ALA A 54 2.41 13.56 -6.05
N LEU A 55 1.56 13.54 -5.03
CA LEU A 55 0.23 12.94 -5.10
C LEU A 55 -0.72 13.67 -6.03
N PHE A 56 -0.74 15.00 -6.01
CA PHE A 56 -1.48 15.79 -6.99
C PHE A 56 -1.05 15.44 -8.43
N PHE A 57 0.24 15.15 -8.66
CA PHE A 57 0.80 14.71 -9.94
C PHE A 57 0.76 13.20 -10.21
N ILE A 58 0.50 12.35 -9.23
CA ILE A 58 0.11 10.94 -9.43
C ILE A 58 -1.40 10.86 -9.75
N ASN A 59 -2.18 11.82 -9.24
CA ASN A 59 -3.60 12.01 -9.52
C ASN A 59 -3.97 12.14 -11.01
N PRO A 60 -3.17 12.60 -11.98
CA PRO A 60 -3.52 12.49 -13.41
C PRO A 60 -3.71 11.05 -13.93
N PHE A 61 -3.23 10.00 -13.25
CA PHE A 61 -3.70 8.62 -13.55
C PHE A 61 -5.18 8.40 -13.21
N TYR A 62 -5.77 9.29 -12.41
CA TYR A 62 -7.19 9.40 -12.13
C TYR A 62 -7.99 9.96 -13.31
N ALA A 63 -7.44 10.91 -14.07
CA ALA A 63 -8.08 11.39 -15.30
C ALA A 63 -8.19 10.25 -16.32
N VAL A 64 -7.18 9.37 -16.35
CA VAL A 64 -7.19 8.14 -17.16
C VAL A 64 -8.18 7.09 -16.63
N SER A 65 -8.37 6.96 -15.30
CA SER A 65 -9.40 6.07 -14.75
C SER A 65 -10.83 6.61 -14.88
N TYR A 66 -11.00 7.94 -14.87
CA TYR A 66 -12.26 8.62 -15.17
C TYR A 66 -12.67 8.41 -16.63
N LEU A 67 -11.72 8.50 -17.56
CA LEU A 67 -11.90 8.12 -18.97
C LEU A 67 -12.17 6.61 -19.16
N ALA A 68 -11.84 5.77 -18.17
CA ALA A 68 -12.06 4.32 -18.19
C ALA A 68 -13.33 3.86 -17.42
N GLY A 69 -14.19 4.76 -16.96
CA GLY A 69 -15.44 4.43 -16.26
C GLY A 69 -15.26 3.90 -14.84
N GLU A 70 -14.24 4.36 -14.12
CA GLU A 70 -13.98 4.06 -12.70
C GLU A 70 -14.27 5.29 -11.84
N GLU A 71 -15.55 5.63 -11.69
CA GLU A 71 -16.01 6.74 -10.86
C GLU A 71 -15.77 6.48 -9.35
N GLY A 72 -15.41 7.52 -8.59
CA GLY A 72 -15.46 7.51 -7.11
C GLY A 72 -14.17 7.18 -6.34
N LEU A 73 -13.02 7.06 -7.01
CA LEU A 73 -11.73 6.70 -6.37
C LEU A 73 -11.05 7.84 -5.57
N TRP A 74 -11.75 8.94 -5.26
CA TRP A 74 -11.12 10.11 -4.64
C TRP A 74 -10.98 9.91 -3.14
N VAL A 75 -9.74 9.63 -2.70
CA VAL A 75 -9.36 9.72 -1.29
C VAL A 75 -8.62 11.03 -1.11
N ASN A 76 -9.20 11.96 -0.36
CA ASN A 76 -8.48 13.15 0.07
C ASN A 76 -7.42 12.73 1.11
N PRO A 77 -6.12 12.81 0.79
CA PRO A 77 -5.07 12.38 1.71
C PRO A 77 -5.02 13.24 2.98
N LEU A 78 -5.65 14.42 2.97
CA LEU A 78 -5.62 15.41 4.03
C LEU A 78 -6.87 15.39 4.93
N SER A 79 -7.97 14.72 4.53
CA SER A 79 -9.23 14.75 5.30
C SER A 79 -9.57 13.46 6.05
N VAL A 80 -8.85 12.37 5.79
CA VAL A 80 -9.05 11.08 6.47
C VAL A 80 -7.91 10.90 7.48
N ASP A 81 -8.22 10.50 8.73
CA ASP A 81 -7.18 10.09 9.69
C ASP A 81 -6.59 8.77 9.18
N PHE A 82 -5.63 8.91 8.27
CA PHE A 82 -5.12 7.86 7.39
C PHE A 82 -4.75 6.58 8.15
N TRP A 83 -4.10 6.72 9.30
CA TRP A 83 -3.68 5.59 10.12
C TRP A 83 -4.87 4.90 10.79
N ALA A 84 -5.95 5.61 11.12
CA ALA A 84 -7.15 4.98 11.66
C ALA A 84 -7.85 4.08 10.63
N SER A 85 -7.69 4.36 9.34
CA SER A 85 -8.27 3.59 8.23
C SER A 85 -7.42 2.38 7.80
N PHE A 86 -6.19 2.24 8.29
CA PHE A 86 -5.27 1.14 7.93
C PHE A 86 -5.83 -0.28 8.11
N PRO A 87 -6.52 -0.60 9.22
CA PRO A 87 -7.15 -1.91 9.38
C PRO A 87 -8.23 -2.19 8.33
N SER A 88 -8.99 -1.15 7.92
CA SER A 88 -9.97 -1.26 6.84
C SER A 88 -9.29 -1.54 5.51
N TYR A 89 -8.16 -0.87 5.25
CA TYR A 89 -7.39 -1.08 4.03
C TYR A 89 -6.83 -2.50 3.93
N ALA A 90 -6.26 -3.02 5.02
CA ALA A 90 -5.82 -4.41 5.09
C ALA A 90 -6.98 -5.38 4.79
N ASN A 91 -8.17 -5.13 5.37
CA ASN A 91 -9.34 -5.98 5.14
C ASN A 91 -9.79 -6.02 3.67
N ILE A 92 -9.68 -4.92 2.93
CA ILE A 92 -10.00 -4.91 1.48
C ILE A 92 -9.04 -5.81 0.70
N LEU A 93 -7.74 -5.74 1.00
CA LEU A 93 -6.74 -6.60 0.34
C LEU A 93 -6.97 -8.08 0.69
N TRP A 94 -7.38 -8.37 1.93
CA TRP A 94 -7.81 -9.69 2.34
C TRP A 94 -9.01 -10.19 1.52
N LYS A 95 -10.05 -9.36 1.33
CA LYS A 95 -11.22 -9.73 0.51
C LYS A 95 -10.86 -10.03 -0.95
N VAL A 96 -9.92 -9.28 -1.53
CA VAL A 96 -9.42 -9.56 -2.90
C VAL A 96 -8.65 -10.88 -2.94
N HIS A 97 -7.80 -11.13 -1.96
CA HIS A 97 -7.11 -12.41 -1.79
C HIS A 97 -8.11 -13.56 -1.67
N GLU A 98 -9.11 -13.42 -0.79
CA GLU A 98 -10.10 -14.46 -0.50
C GLU A 98 -10.93 -14.78 -1.74
N LEU A 99 -11.47 -13.78 -2.43
CA LEU A 99 -12.26 -14.00 -3.65
C LEU A 99 -11.43 -14.68 -4.76
N SER A 100 -10.16 -14.28 -4.91
CA SER A 100 -9.25 -14.91 -5.88
C SER A 100 -9.00 -16.38 -5.53
N ARG A 101 -8.78 -16.68 -4.24
CA ARG A 101 -8.61 -18.04 -3.73
C ARG A 101 -9.87 -18.88 -3.91
N GLU A 102 -11.04 -18.31 -3.65
CA GLU A 102 -12.33 -18.98 -3.84
C GLU A 102 -12.53 -19.36 -5.30
N TRP A 103 -12.24 -18.47 -6.26
CA TRP A 103 -12.33 -18.76 -7.68
C TRP A 103 -11.39 -19.90 -8.11
N ILE A 104 -10.14 -19.90 -7.64
CA ILE A 104 -9.17 -20.97 -7.92
C ILE A 104 -9.66 -22.31 -7.36
N THR A 105 -10.06 -22.32 -6.09
CA THR A 105 -10.51 -23.55 -5.41
C THR A 105 -11.81 -24.06 -6.01
N PHE A 106 -12.72 -23.18 -6.41
CA PHE A 106 -13.94 -23.53 -7.09
C PHE A 106 -13.66 -24.21 -8.44
N ALA A 107 -12.82 -23.62 -9.30
CA ALA A 107 -12.42 -24.24 -10.57
C ALA A 107 -11.73 -25.61 -10.36
N ALA A 108 -10.90 -25.75 -9.33
CA ALA A 108 -10.26 -27.02 -8.98
C ALA A 108 -11.28 -28.08 -8.51
N LYS A 109 -12.25 -27.70 -7.69
CA LYS A 109 -13.35 -28.60 -7.25
C LYS A 109 -14.15 -29.10 -8.45
N LEU A 110 -14.47 -28.22 -9.40
CA LEU A 110 -15.18 -28.62 -10.61
C LEU A 110 -14.36 -29.58 -11.45
N PHE A 111 -13.08 -29.28 -11.68
CA PHE A 111 -12.18 -30.20 -12.39
C PHE A 111 -12.22 -31.60 -11.78
N VAL A 112 -12.02 -31.71 -10.46
CA VAL A 112 -12.01 -33.00 -9.74
C VAL A 112 -13.37 -33.71 -9.85
N LEU A 113 -14.48 -32.98 -9.71
CA LEU A 113 -15.83 -33.54 -9.84
C LEU A 113 -16.03 -34.17 -11.23
N TRP A 114 -15.71 -33.45 -12.30
CA TRP A 114 -15.96 -33.88 -13.67
C TRP A 114 -14.95 -34.94 -14.13
N SER A 115 -13.68 -34.84 -13.72
CA SER A 115 -12.64 -35.81 -14.10
C SER A 115 -12.90 -37.20 -13.53
N ASN A 116 -13.60 -37.30 -12.40
CA ASN A 116 -13.90 -38.55 -11.73
C ASN A 116 -15.12 -39.29 -12.30
N ILE A 117 -15.86 -38.69 -13.24
CA ILE A 117 -17.00 -39.33 -13.89
C ILE A 117 -16.57 -39.77 -15.30
N PRO A 118 -16.44 -41.08 -15.58
CA PRO A 118 -15.83 -41.57 -16.83
C PRO A 118 -16.42 -40.98 -18.11
N ARG A 119 -17.74 -40.77 -18.16
CA ARG A 119 -18.47 -40.28 -19.34
C ARG A 119 -18.29 -38.79 -19.63
N VAL A 120 -17.86 -38.00 -18.64
CA VAL A 120 -17.73 -36.53 -18.73
C VAL A 120 -16.33 -36.06 -18.33
N SER A 121 -15.40 -36.99 -18.18
CA SER A 121 -14.01 -36.74 -17.78
C SER A 121 -13.30 -35.75 -18.73
N SER A 122 -13.59 -35.84 -20.03
CA SER A 122 -13.09 -34.90 -21.06
C SER A 122 -13.50 -33.46 -20.81
N ILE A 123 -14.69 -33.22 -20.23
CA ILE A 123 -15.16 -31.88 -19.85
C ILE A 123 -14.30 -31.33 -18.71
N GLY A 124 -13.95 -32.17 -17.74
CA GLY A 124 -13.03 -31.80 -16.66
C GLY A 124 -11.67 -31.35 -17.19
N TYR A 125 -11.05 -32.14 -18.06
CA TYR A 125 -9.76 -31.78 -18.67
C TYR A 125 -9.86 -30.52 -19.55
N GLY A 126 -10.92 -30.38 -20.36
CA GLY A 126 -11.17 -29.16 -21.13
C GLY A 126 -11.33 -27.92 -20.26
N LEU A 127 -12.06 -28.02 -19.15
CA LEU A 127 -12.20 -26.92 -18.19
C LEU A 127 -10.87 -26.55 -17.55
N ARG A 128 -10.04 -27.54 -17.19
CA ARG A 128 -8.70 -27.30 -16.63
C ARG A 128 -7.83 -26.51 -17.60
N ASP A 129 -7.85 -26.86 -18.88
CA ASP A 129 -7.00 -26.24 -19.90
C ASP A 129 -7.46 -24.81 -20.20
N VAL A 130 -8.77 -24.61 -20.41
CA VAL A 130 -9.35 -23.28 -20.69
C VAL A 130 -9.17 -22.31 -19.52
N THR A 131 -9.27 -22.80 -18.27
CA THR A 131 -9.09 -21.98 -17.07
C THR A 131 -7.63 -21.83 -16.62
N GLY A 132 -6.68 -22.47 -17.31
CA GLY A 132 -5.27 -22.54 -16.88
C GLY A 132 -4.63 -21.17 -16.66
N TRP A 133 -4.76 -20.27 -17.65
CA TRP A 133 -4.22 -18.91 -17.57
C TRP A 133 -4.85 -18.11 -16.43
N SER A 134 -6.19 -18.08 -16.35
CA SER A 134 -6.92 -17.32 -15.33
C SER A 134 -6.59 -17.80 -13.92
N ARG A 135 -6.48 -19.12 -13.70
CA ARG A 135 -6.05 -19.69 -12.41
C ARG A 135 -4.61 -19.30 -12.08
N GLY A 136 -3.71 -19.32 -13.06
CA GLY A 136 -2.33 -18.86 -12.89
C GLY A 136 -2.24 -17.40 -12.47
N GLN A 137 -2.95 -16.50 -13.16
CA GLN A 137 -2.99 -15.08 -12.84
C GLN A 137 -3.61 -14.82 -11.47
N LEU A 138 -4.77 -15.43 -11.18
CA LEU A 138 -5.39 -15.32 -9.86
C LEU A 138 -4.47 -15.85 -8.76
N GLY A 139 -3.64 -16.86 -9.04
CA GLY A 139 -2.62 -17.35 -8.11
C GLY A 139 -1.60 -16.28 -7.74
N VAL A 140 -1.04 -15.58 -8.73
CA VAL A 140 -0.11 -14.45 -8.51
C VAL A 140 -0.78 -13.33 -7.72
N ILE A 141 -2.01 -12.97 -8.10
CA ILE A 141 -2.83 -11.94 -7.42
C ILE A 141 -3.05 -12.35 -5.96
N THR A 142 -3.49 -13.58 -5.72
CA THR A 142 -3.75 -14.13 -4.38
C THR A 142 -2.51 -13.99 -3.49
N SER A 143 -1.33 -14.35 -4.00
CA SER A 143 -0.06 -14.24 -3.26
C SER A 143 0.33 -12.79 -3.01
N LEU A 144 0.26 -11.91 -4.02
CA LEU A 144 0.65 -10.50 -3.85
C LEU A 144 -0.25 -9.80 -2.82
N PHE A 145 -1.57 -9.91 -2.95
CA PHE A 145 -2.50 -9.22 -2.06
C PHE A 145 -2.46 -9.79 -0.62
N LEU A 146 -2.14 -11.08 -0.44
CA LEU A 146 -1.86 -11.66 0.87
C LEU A 146 -0.60 -11.06 1.50
N ASN A 147 0.49 -10.96 0.72
CA ASN A 147 1.74 -10.38 1.20
C ASN A 147 1.57 -8.90 1.54
N LEU A 148 0.83 -8.15 0.74
CA LEU A 148 0.50 -6.75 1.02
C LEU A 148 -0.38 -6.62 2.26
N TYR A 149 -1.38 -7.49 2.43
CA TYR A 149 -2.17 -7.56 3.66
C TYR A 149 -1.29 -7.77 4.89
N ALA A 150 -0.45 -8.81 4.88
CA ALA A 150 0.43 -9.14 6.00
C ALA A 150 1.38 -7.98 6.31
N PHE A 151 2.04 -7.43 5.27
CA PHE A 151 2.93 -6.29 5.39
C PHE A 151 2.22 -5.06 5.98
N ILE A 152 1.04 -4.70 5.49
CA ILE A 152 0.29 -3.53 5.98
C ILE A 152 -0.16 -3.75 7.43
N SER A 153 -0.63 -4.95 7.77
CA SER A 153 -1.03 -5.28 9.14
C SER A 153 0.13 -5.22 10.12
N GLU A 154 1.32 -5.70 9.75
CA GLU A 154 2.52 -5.62 10.58
C GLU A 154 3.02 -4.18 10.72
N VAL A 155 3.15 -3.47 9.59
CA VAL A 155 3.57 -2.06 9.57
C VAL A 155 2.63 -1.18 10.38
N TYR A 156 1.33 -1.47 10.36
CA TYR A 156 0.36 -0.75 11.19
C TYR A 156 0.73 -0.81 12.67
N VAL A 157 1.16 -1.96 13.18
CA VAL A 157 1.57 -2.12 14.59
C VAL A 157 2.82 -1.28 14.90
N PHE A 158 3.78 -1.24 13.98
CA PHE A 158 5.06 -0.55 14.18
C PHE A 158 5.08 0.92 13.73
N ARG A 159 3.98 1.45 13.16
CA ARG A 159 3.94 2.79 12.56
C ARG A 159 4.48 3.89 13.48
N GLU A 160 4.10 3.88 14.75
CA GLU A 160 4.48 4.91 15.71
C GLU A 160 5.97 4.81 16.02
N SER A 161 6.47 3.58 16.17
CA SER A 161 7.90 3.32 16.36
C SER A 161 8.72 3.78 15.16
N ILE A 162 8.27 3.51 13.93
CA ILE A 162 8.94 3.95 12.70
C ILE A 162 9.08 5.48 12.68
N LEU A 163 8.02 6.21 13.01
CA LEU A 163 8.05 7.66 13.07
C LEU A 163 8.96 8.17 14.20
N VAL A 164 8.81 7.64 15.42
CA VAL A 164 9.61 8.06 16.59
C VAL A 164 11.10 7.83 16.33
N PHE A 165 11.48 6.62 15.92
CA PHE A 165 12.87 6.30 15.59
C PHE A 165 13.36 7.15 14.41
N GLY A 166 12.51 7.35 13.39
CA GLY A 166 12.82 8.21 12.26
C GLY A 166 13.21 9.63 12.68
N VAL A 167 12.39 10.28 13.51
CA VAL A 167 12.65 11.66 13.98
C VAL A 167 13.88 11.72 14.90
N ILE A 168 14.02 10.78 15.85
CA ILE A 168 15.18 10.74 16.75
C ILE A 168 16.48 10.59 15.96
N LEU A 169 16.52 9.65 15.00
CA LEU A 169 17.70 9.41 14.17
C LEU A 169 17.97 10.57 13.22
N PHE A 170 16.94 11.26 12.74
CA PHE A 170 17.08 12.42 11.85
C PHE A 170 17.79 13.59 12.54
N VAL A 171 17.55 13.78 13.84
CA VAL A 171 18.19 14.82 14.67
C VAL A 171 19.66 14.51 14.95
N ALA A 172 20.03 13.23 15.01
CA ALA A 172 21.41 12.81 15.25
C ALA A 172 22.25 12.95 13.98
N ASP A 173 23.24 13.85 13.96
CA ASP A 173 24.03 14.16 12.74
C ASP A 173 24.66 12.91 12.09
N ARG A 174 25.08 11.92 12.90
CA ARG A 174 25.67 10.66 12.40
C ARG A 174 24.67 9.69 11.79
N LEU A 175 23.39 9.78 12.17
CA LEU A 175 22.33 8.84 11.78
C LEU A 175 21.21 9.53 11.00
N ARG A 176 21.40 10.81 10.63
CA ARG A 176 20.41 11.64 9.94
C ARG A 176 19.85 10.94 8.71
N GLY A 177 20.71 10.27 7.96
CA GLY A 177 20.32 9.55 6.76
C GLY A 177 19.37 8.38 7.01
N MET A 178 19.59 7.60 8.08
CA MET A 178 18.69 6.51 8.46
C MET A 178 17.34 7.07 8.94
N GLY A 179 17.37 8.16 9.70
CA GLY A 179 16.16 8.86 10.11
C GLY A 179 15.35 9.37 8.92
N ALA A 180 16.01 9.97 7.93
CA ALA A 180 15.38 10.43 6.70
C ALA A 180 14.72 9.29 5.92
N VAL A 181 15.35 8.11 5.83
CA VAL A 181 14.77 6.92 5.19
C VAL A 181 13.50 6.47 5.92
N LEU A 182 13.52 6.39 7.25
CA LEU A 182 12.36 5.97 8.04
C LEU A 182 11.20 6.95 7.93
N ILE A 183 11.47 8.26 7.94
CA ILE A 183 10.45 9.29 7.75
C ILE A 183 9.89 9.24 6.32
N ALA A 184 10.74 9.11 5.31
CA ALA A 184 10.31 8.98 3.91
C ALA A 184 9.47 7.72 3.70
N PHE A 185 9.85 6.61 4.34
CA PHE A 185 9.11 5.35 4.31
C PHE A 185 7.75 5.46 5.00
N TYR A 186 7.70 6.10 6.17
CA TYR A 186 6.44 6.39 6.88
C TYR A 186 5.47 7.19 6.01
N ILE A 187 5.97 8.19 5.29
CA ILE A 187 5.16 9.01 4.38
C ILE A 187 4.79 8.25 3.11
N PHE A 188 5.68 7.41 2.57
CA PHE A 188 5.34 6.51 1.47
C PHE A 188 4.15 5.60 1.83
N LEU A 189 4.20 4.97 3.00
CA LEU A 189 3.10 4.15 3.52
C LEU A 189 1.83 4.99 3.65
N ALA A 190 1.98 6.22 4.17
CA ALA A 190 0.93 7.23 4.33
C ALA A 190 0.10 7.51 3.07
N LEU A 191 0.63 7.17 1.89
CA LEU A 191 0.12 7.70 0.63
C LEU A 191 -0.12 6.62 -0.41
N VAL A 192 0.74 5.61 -0.47
CA VAL A 192 0.66 4.55 -1.50
C VAL A 192 -0.36 3.48 -1.11
N VAL A 193 -0.45 3.12 0.18
CA VAL A 193 -1.38 2.08 0.65
C VAL A 193 -2.86 2.40 0.38
N PRO A 194 -3.39 3.61 0.63
CA PRO A 194 -4.79 3.94 0.36
C PRO A 194 -5.09 3.91 -1.12
N LEU A 195 -4.16 4.35 -1.97
CA LEU A 195 -4.31 4.30 -3.42
C LEU A 195 -4.42 2.86 -3.92
N ILE A 196 -3.47 2.00 -3.52
CA ILE A 196 -3.50 0.56 -3.84
C ILE A 196 -4.83 -0.04 -3.40
N THR A 197 -5.25 0.29 -2.19
CA THR A 197 -6.48 -0.25 -1.59
C THR A 197 -7.73 0.25 -2.30
N ALA A 198 -7.82 1.53 -2.65
CA ALA A 198 -8.95 2.10 -3.37
C ALA A 198 -9.12 1.43 -4.74
N TYR A 199 -8.01 1.20 -5.46
CA TYR A 199 -8.04 0.43 -6.70
C TYR A 199 -8.46 -1.02 -6.48
N ALA A 200 -7.95 -1.67 -5.43
CA ALA A 200 -8.33 -3.03 -5.07
C ALA A 200 -9.82 -3.13 -4.74
N GLU A 201 -10.38 -2.14 -4.03
CA GLU A 201 -11.80 -2.06 -3.68
C GLU A 201 -12.69 -1.87 -4.90
N ALA A 202 -12.34 -0.93 -5.79
CA ALA A 202 -13.10 -0.70 -7.03
C ALA A 202 -13.12 -1.95 -7.91
N MET A 203 -11.99 -2.65 -8.02
CA MET A 203 -11.89 -3.88 -8.81
C MET A 203 -12.60 -5.04 -8.12
N TYR A 204 -12.56 -5.10 -6.79
CA TYR A 204 -13.36 -6.05 -6.01
C TYR A 204 -14.86 -5.84 -6.25
N ALA A 205 -15.34 -4.60 -6.31
CA ALA A 205 -16.75 -4.31 -6.59
C ALA A 205 -17.16 -4.70 -8.02
N LYS A 206 -16.28 -4.52 -9.00
CA LYS A 206 -16.53 -4.88 -10.42
C LYS A 206 -16.36 -6.37 -10.72
N SER A 207 -15.63 -7.11 -9.88
CA SER A 207 -15.38 -8.53 -10.09
C SER A 207 -16.66 -9.37 -9.95
N PRO A 208 -16.92 -10.32 -10.87
CA PRO A 208 -17.94 -11.34 -10.67
C PRO A 208 -17.80 -12.03 -9.31
N LYS A 209 -18.92 -12.14 -8.59
CA LYS A 209 -18.99 -12.91 -7.34
C LYS A 209 -19.44 -14.33 -7.64
N ILE A 210 -18.93 -15.27 -6.85
CA ILE A 210 -19.34 -16.66 -6.94
C ILE A 210 -20.75 -16.76 -6.33
N VAL A 211 -21.76 -16.81 -7.19
CA VAL A 211 -23.14 -17.10 -6.80
C VAL A 211 -23.44 -18.50 -7.30
N TRP A 212 -23.46 -19.47 -6.39
CA TRP A 212 -23.80 -20.86 -6.71
C TRP A 212 -25.27 -21.09 -6.41
N SER A 213 -26.10 -21.19 -7.46
CA SER A 213 -27.53 -21.49 -7.32
C SER A 213 -27.86 -22.96 -7.58
N GLY A 214 -26.87 -23.85 -7.48
CA GLY A 214 -27.03 -25.29 -7.73
C GLY A 214 -26.84 -25.68 -9.20
N TRP A 215 -27.71 -26.54 -9.72
CA TRP A 215 -27.59 -27.16 -11.05
C TRP A 215 -28.13 -26.26 -12.18
N SER A 216 -27.57 -25.07 -12.41
CA SER A 216 -27.94 -24.26 -13.58
C SER A 216 -26.94 -24.44 -14.73
N PRO A 217 -27.34 -25.01 -15.89
CA PRO A 217 -26.46 -25.24 -17.05
C PRO A 217 -25.71 -23.99 -17.52
N GLU A 218 -26.36 -22.82 -17.46
CA GLU A 218 -25.74 -21.54 -17.85
C GLU A 218 -24.60 -21.13 -16.92
N GLN A 219 -24.66 -21.43 -15.62
CA GLN A 219 -23.53 -21.21 -14.73
C GLN A 219 -22.39 -22.14 -15.15
N TRP A 220 -22.65 -23.43 -15.39
CA TRP A 220 -21.62 -24.39 -15.79
C TRP A 220 -20.87 -24.00 -17.06
N VAL A 221 -21.59 -23.51 -18.08
CA VAL A 221 -21.00 -23.11 -19.36
C VAL A 221 -20.20 -21.82 -19.25
N ARG A 222 -20.62 -20.86 -18.40
CA ARG A 222 -19.98 -19.53 -18.29
C ARG A 222 -18.97 -19.41 -17.15
N ILE A 223 -18.63 -20.50 -16.47
CA ILE A 223 -17.65 -20.45 -15.36
C ILE A 223 -16.27 -20.05 -15.85
N SER A 224 -15.83 -20.53 -17.03
CA SER A 224 -14.57 -20.11 -17.64
C SER A 224 -14.54 -18.61 -17.89
N ASP A 225 -15.65 -18.06 -18.40
CA ASP A 225 -15.76 -16.65 -18.77
C ASP A 225 -15.76 -15.78 -17.52
N LYS A 226 -16.56 -16.14 -16.49
CA LYS A 226 -16.59 -15.41 -15.22
C LYS A 226 -15.24 -15.44 -14.49
N LEU A 227 -14.54 -16.59 -14.56
CA LEU A 227 -13.19 -16.73 -14.01
C LEU A 227 -12.18 -15.86 -14.79
N ALA A 228 -12.29 -15.83 -16.12
CA ALA A 228 -11.46 -15.00 -16.98
C ALA A 228 -11.71 -13.51 -16.73
N ASP A 229 -12.97 -13.07 -16.68
CA ASP A 229 -13.35 -11.69 -16.36
C ASP A 229 -12.80 -11.25 -15.00
N THR A 230 -12.93 -12.11 -13.99
CA THR A 230 -12.35 -11.87 -12.67
C THR A 230 -10.84 -11.72 -12.73
N ALA A 231 -10.16 -12.61 -13.46
CA ALA A 231 -8.72 -12.55 -13.66
C ALA A 231 -8.30 -11.25 -14.38
N TYR A 232 -9.02 -10.81 -15.42
CA TYR A 232 -8.72 -9.56 -16.12
C TYR A 232 -8.92 -8.33 -15.24
N VAL A 233 -10.02 -8.27 -14.47
CA VAL A 233 -10.30 -7.18 -13.54
C VAL A 233 -9.20 -7.07 -12.48
N PHE A 234 -8.82 -8.18 -11.86
CA PHE A 234 -7.76 -8.15 -10.85
C PHE A 234 -6.35 -8.02 -11.44
N THR A 235 -6.12 -8.40 -12.69
CA THR A 235 -4.84 -8.12 -13.37
C THR A 235 -4.64 -6.62 -13.56
N ARG A 236 -5.71 -5.84 -13.78
CA ARG A 236 -5.63 -4.37 -13.79
C ARG A 236 -5.27 -3.81 -12.42
N ALA A 237 -5.86 -4.35 -11.35
CA ALA A 237 -5.49 -3.98 -9.98
C ALA A 237 -4.02 -4.29 -9.69
N LEU A 238 -3.55 -5.47 -10.12
CA LEU A 238 -2.17 -5.94 -9.99
C LEU A 238 -1.19 -4.98 -10.67
N MET A 239 -1.41 -4.67 -11.95
CA MET A 239 -0.53 -3.77 -12.70
C MET A 239 -0.43 -2.39 -12.05
N ARG A 240 -1.57 -1.82 -11.64
CA ARG A 240 -1.59 -0.51 -10.96
C ARG A 240 -0.89 -0.56 -9.61
N THR A 241 -1.07 -1.65 -8.87
CA THR A 241 -0.38 -1.87 -7.59
C THR A 241 1.14 -1.90 -7.77
N VAL A 242 1.64 -2.65 -8.77
CA VAL A 242 3.07 -2.71 -9.08
C VAL A 242 3.63 -1.35 -9.49
N ILE A 243 2.91 -0.61 -10.35
CA ILE A 243 3.31 0.74 -10.78
C ILE A 243 3.38 1.69 -9.58
N LEU A 244 2.36 1.69 -8.71
CA LEU A 244 2.31 2.54 -7.53
C LEU A 244 3.41 2.20 -6.52
N LEU A 245 3.69 0.91 -6.31
CA LEU A 245 4.81 0.47 -5.46
C LEU A 245 6.14 0.93 -6.06
N GLY A 246 6.34 0.78 -7.37
CA GLY A 246 7.57 1.21 -8.04
C GLY A 246 7.79 2.72 -7.96
N LEU A 247 6.78 3.52 -8.32
CA LEU A 247 6.82 4.98 -8.27
C LEU A 247 6.99 5.48 -6.84
N GLY A 248 6.23 4.94 -5.89
CA GLY A 248 6.32 5.33 -4.50
C GLY A 248 7.66 4.96 -3.86
N SER A 249 8.24 3.82 -4.23
CA SER A 249 9.59 3.42 -3.78
C SER A 249 10.66 4.37 -4.34
N ALA A 250 10.54 4.75 -5.62
CA ALA A 250 11.44 5.72 -6.25
C ALA A 250 11.35 7.10 -5.58
N LEU A 251 10.13 7.56 -5.28
CA LEU A 251 9.91 8.80 -4.53
C LEU A 251 10.52 8.70 -3.13
N CYS A 252 10.23 7.63 -2.39
CA CYS A 252 10.80 7.39 -1.06
C CYS A 252 12.34 7.47 -1.09
N ALA A 253 12.98 6.83 -2.07
CA ALA A 253 14.42 6.86 -2.24
C ALA A 253 14.95 8.25 -2.62
N ALA A 254 14.27 8.97 -3.51
CA ALA A 254 14.63 10.34 -3.89
C ALA A 254 14.56 11.30 -2.70
N PHE A 255 13.53 11.18 -1.85
CA PHE A 255 13.38 11.99 -0.65
C PHE A 255 14.40 11.66 0.41
N ALA A 256 14.63 10.37 0.67
CA ALA A 256 15.68 9.94 1.58
C ALA A 256 17.03 10.56 1.18
N ARG A 257 17.36 10.58 -0.12
CA ARG A 257 18.58 11.23 -0.63
C ARG A 257 18.57 12.75 -0.50
N ALA A 258 17.46 13.41 -0.82
CA ALA A 258 17.34 14.87 -0.72
C ALA A 258 17.55 15.38 0.71
N LEU A 259 17.19 14.57 1.72
CA LEU A 259 17.38 14.87 3.14
C LEU A 259 18.78 14.48 3.69
N GLY A 260 19.71 14.12 2.81
CA GLY A 260 21.07 13.72 3.18
C GLY A 260 21.20 12.24 3.59
N GLY A 261 20.23 11.41 3.22
CA GLY A 261 20.28 9.96 3.39
C GLY A 261 21.15 9.26 2.37
N VAL A 262 22.00 8.35 2.86
CA VAL A 262 22.75 7.43 2.01
C VAL A 262 21.73 6.47 1.41
N GLY A 263 21.35 6.73 0.15
CA GLY A 263 20.42 5.85 -0.56
C GLY A 263 21.02 4.47 -0.71
N VAL A 264 20.48 3.48 0.00
CA VAL A 264 20.79 2.07 -0.24
C VAL A 264 20.11 1.70 -1.54
N TYR A 265 20.89 1.62 -2.62
CA TYR A 265 20.44 0.99 -3.86
C TYR A 265 20.58 -0.53 -3.67
N VAL A 266 19.50 -1.27 -3.85
CA VAL A 266 19.63 -2.69 -4.17
C VAL A 266 20.25 -2.73 -5.57
N ARG A 267 21.52 -3.12 -5.65
CA ARG A 267 22.13 -3.50 -6.94
C ARG A 267 21.44 -4.79 -7.36
N LEU A 268 20.63 -4.70 -8.41
CA LEU A 268 20.20 -5.86 -9.19
C LEU A 268 21.40 -6.48 -9.90
#